data_AF-A0A182HAV8-F1
#
_entry.id   AF-A0A182HAV8-F1
#
_cell.length_a   1.000
_cell.length_b   1.000
_cell.length_c   1.000
_cell.angle_alpha   90.00
_cell.angle_beta   90.00
_cell.angle_gamma   90.00
#
_symmetry.space_group_name_H-M   'P 1'
#
loop_
_entity.id
_entity.type
_entity.pdbx_description
1 polymer ?
#
loop_
_entity_poly.entity_id
_entity_poly.type
_entity_poly.pdbx_seq_one_letter_code
_entity_poly.pdbx_strand_id
1 'polypeptide(L)'
;MRGKEQLLYLGQPFVFEKLVVIQNSTPKKIWRCNQWWNQKCRARVYTIGNVITPLNRYHTHSDIIKRKRRVTKKKATIVITTGPPRDHTNKSVQEQYTEFVVDCIPEGSESDEQKKEDTTDY
;
A
#
# COMPACT_ATOMS: atom_id res chain seq x y z
N MET A 1 3.60 -13.73 -16.60
CA MET A 1 3.39 -12.73 -15.53
C MET A 1 2.97 -13.44 -14.25
N ARG A 2 3.80 -13.42 -13.19
CA ARG A 2 3.61 -14.27 -12.00
C ARG A 2 2.98 -13.44 -10.87
N GLY A 3 1.66 -13.43 -10.79
CA GLY A 3 0.90 -12.83 -9.70
C GLY A 3 -0.35 -13.67 -9.43
N LYS A 4 -0.60 -13.99 -8.16
CA LYS A 4 -1.89 -14.59 -7.77
C LYS A 4 -2.94 -13.48 -7.85
N GLU A 5 -4.12 -13.78 -8.41
CA GLU A 5 -5.25 -12.84 -8.50
C GLU A 5 -5.54 -12.24 -7.10
N GLN A 6 -5.59 -10.91 -6.99
CA GLN A 6 -5.91 -10.19 -5.75
C GLN A 6 -7.08 -9.25 -6.00
N LEU A 7 -7.94 -9.13 -4.99
CA LEU A 7 -9.06 -8.19 -4.98
C LEU A 7 -8.74 -7.07 -3.99
N LEU A 8 -8.89 -5.82 -4.40
CA LEU A 8 -8.79 -4.67 -3.50
C LEU A 8 -10.21 -4.21 -3.15
N TYR A 9 -10.53 -4.15 -1.86
CA TYR A 9 -11.83 -3.69 -1.38
C TYR A 9 -11.65 -2.86 -0.12
N LEU A 10 -12.17 -1.63 -0.10
CA LEU A 10 -12.03 -0.68 1.01
C LEU A 10 -10.57 -0.50 1.47
N GLY A 11 -9.64 -0.40 0.52
CA GLY A 11 -8.21 -0.24 0.84
C GLY A 11 -7.52 -1.48 1.42
N GLN A 12 -8.24 -2.60 1.51
CA GLN A 12 -7.74 -3.87 2.04
C GLN A 12 -7.52 -4.89 0.91
N PRO A 13 -6.34 -5.54 0.86
CA PRO A 13 -6.10 -6.59 -0.11
C PRO A 13 -6.70 -7.92 0.36
N PHE A 14 -7.49 -8.52 -0.52
CA PHE A 14 -8.04 -9.86 -0.40
C PHE A 14 -7.37 -10.81 -1.40
N VAL A 15 -7.19 -12.05 -0.96
CA VAL A 15 -6.62 -13.14 -1.76
C VAL A 15 -7.68 -14.18 -2.04
N PHE A 16 -7.63 -14.77 -3.24
CA PHE A 16 -8.56 -15.84 -3.61
C PHE A 16 -8.51 -17.00 -2.61
N GLU A 17 -9.68 -17.41 -2.14
CA GLU A 17 -9.84 -18.54 -1.22
C GLU A 17 -10.36 -19.77 -1.95
N LYS A 18 -11.54 -19.67 -2.56
CA LYS A 18 -12.16 -20.77 -3.29
C LYS A 18 -13.21 -20.28 -4.27
N LEU A 19 -13.49 -21.08 -5.28
CA LEU A 19 -14.68 -20.92 -6.13
C LEU A 19 -15.80 -21.77 -5.54
N VAL A 20 -17.00 -21.21 -5.46
CA VAL A 20 -18.20 -21.94 -5.05
C VAL A 20 -19.16 -21.98 -6.23
N VAL A 21 -19.43 -23.19 -6.71
CA VAL A 21 -20.38 -23.46 -7.79
C VAL A 21 -21.54 -24.23 -7.17
N ILE A 22 -22.75 -23.69 -7.26
CA ILE A 22 -23.98 -24.37 -6.83
C ILE A 22 -24.80 -24.64 -8.10
N GLN A 23 -25.41 -25.82 -8.20
CA GLN A 23 -26.26 -26.21 -9.32
C GLN A 23 -27.34 -25.14 -9.55
N ASN A 24 -27.51 -24.70 -10.80
CA ASN A 24 -28.46 -23.67 -11.23
C ASN A 24 -28.21 -22.26 -10.65
N SER A 25 -27.02 -21.97 -10.12
CA SER A 25 -26.65 -20.63 -9.64
C SER A 25 -25.39 -20.10 -10.31
N THR A 26 -25.21 -18.78 -10.26
CA THR A 26 -23.98 -18.15 -10.74
C THR A 26 -22.79 -18.52 -9.85
N PRO A 27 -21.64 -18.93 -10.41
CA PRO A 27 -20.46 -19.24 -9.63
C PRO A 27 -19.96 -18.00 -8.89
N LYS A 28 -19.62 -18.18 -7.61
CA LYS A 28 -19.13 -17.09 -6.76
C LYS A 28 -17.68 -17.35 -6.33
N LYS A 29 -16.81 -16.37 -6.50
CA LYS A 29 -15.43 -16.42 -5.99
C LYS A 29 -15.45 -15.93 -4.54
N ILE A 30 -14.90 -16.72 -3.62
CA ILE A 30 -14.71 -16.35 -2.22
C ILE A 30 -13.30 -15.83 -2.05
N TRP A 31 -13.17 -14.71 -1.33
CA TRP A 31 -11.92 -14.03 -1.05
C TRP A 31 -11.75 -13.82 0.45
N ARG A 32 -10.53 -14.02 0.94
CA ARG A 32 -10.17 -13.79 2.35
C ARG A 32 -9.17 -12.65 2.47
N CYS A 33 -9.21 -11.90 3.56
CA CYS A 33 -8.23 -10.85 3.81
C CYS A 33 -6.80 -11.42 3.80
N ASN A 34 -5.85 -10.71 3.19
CA ASN A 34 -4.46 -11.15 3.13
C ASN A 34 -3.79 -11.27 4.51
N GLN A 35 -4.25 -10.51 5.52
CA GLN A 35 -3.71 -10.55 6.88
C GLN A 35 -4.30 -11.66 7.76
N TRP A 36 -5.03 -12.62 7.16
CA TRP A 36 -5.65 -13.72 7.90
C TRP A 36 -4.66 -14.54 8.74
N TRP A 37 -3.42 -14.70 8.26
CA TRP A 37 -2.39 -15.50 8.94
C TRP A 37 -1.58 -14.68 9.95
N ASN A 38 -1.22 -13.44 9.62
CA ASN A 38 -0.44 -12.54 10.49
C ASN A 38 -1.25 -11.93 11.64
N GLN A 39 -2.46 -11.44 11.34
CA GLN A 39 -3.30 -10.68 12.28
C GLN A 39 -4.55 -11.44 12.69
N LYS A 40 -4.61 -12.75 12.38
CA LYS A 40 -5.78 -13.63 12.62
C LYS A 40 -7.10 -13.06 12.07
N CYS A 41 -7.01 -12.27 11.00
CA CYS A 41 -8.16 -11.59 10.41
C CYS A 41 -9.13 -12.58 9.77
N ARG A 42 -10.44 -12.38 9.98
CA ARG A 42 -11.51 -13.25 9.47
C ARG A 42 -12.41 -12.55 8.43
N ALA A 43 -12.04 -11.34 8.01
CA ALA A 43 -12.77 -10.62 6.98
C ALA A 43 -12.79 -11.41 5.66
N ARG A 44 -13.97 -11.45 5.03
CA ARG A 44 -14.22 -12.19 3.80
C ARG A 44 -15.21 -11.44 2.91
N VAL A 45 -15.00 -11.55 1.62
CA VAL A 45 -15.93 -11.06 0.59
C VAL A 45 -16.15 -12.14 -0.46
N TYR A 46 -17.27 -12.11 -1.17
CA TYR A 46 -17.46 -12.90 -2.37
C TYR A 46 -17.72 -11.97 -3.56
N THR A 47 -17.38 -12.45 -4.75
CA THR A 47 -17.74 -11.77 -5.99
C THR A 47 -18.60 -12.66 -6.87
N ILE A 48 -19.58 -12.03 -7.51
CA ILE A 48 -20.39 -12.60 -8.60
C ILE A 48 -20.29 -11.60 -9.76
N GLY A 49 -19.61 -11.99 -10.83
CA GLY A 49 -19.24 -11.05 -11.90
C GLY A 49 -18.47 -9.86 -11.34
N ASN A 50 -19.03 -8.66 -11.51
CA ASN A 50 -18.42 -7.39 -11.09
C ASN A 50 -18.91 -6.89 -9.72
N VAL A 51 -19.80 -7.63 -9.05
CA VAL A 51 -20.36 -7.23 -7.76
C VAL A 51 -19.58 -7.87 -6.62
N ILE A 52 -19.08 -7.04 -5.71
CA ILE A 52 -18.42 -7.48 -4.47
C ILE A 52 -19.44 -7.42 -3.34
N THR A 53 -19.65 -8.54 -2.65
CA THR A 53 -20.50 -8.61 -1.46
C THR A 53 -19.69 -9.06 -0.24
N PRO A 54 -19.65 -8.27 0.85
CA PRO A 54 -18.96 -8.66 2.06
C PRO A 54 -19.71 -9.77 2.82
N LEU A 55 -19.00 -10.84 3.22
CA LEU A 55 -19.52 -11.83 4.17
C LEU A 55 -19.20 -11.42 5.61
N ASN A 56 -17.95 -11.00 5.85
CA ASN A 56 -17.50 -10.50 7.13
C ASN A 56 -16.69 -9.23 6.91
N ARG A 57 -17.20 -8.12 7.45
CA ARG A 57 -16.60 -6.78 7.34
C ARG A 57 -15.59 -6.48 8.45
N TYR A 58 -15.56 -7.28 9.51
CA TYR A 58 -14.72 -7.01 10.67
C TYR A 58 -13.26 -7.37 10.40
N HIS A 59 -12.40 -6.36 10.46
CA HIS A 59 -10.96 -6.49 10.41
C HIS A 59 -10.38 -6.32 11.81
N THR A 60 -9.42 -7.18 12.15
CA THR A 60 -8.63 -7.09 13.39
C THR A 60 -7.39 -6.21 13.26
N HIS A 61 -7.25 -5.49 12.15
CA HIS A 61 -6.09 -4.68 11.82
C HIS A 61 -6.52 -3.43 11.03
N SER A 62 -5.66 -2.42 11.01
CA SER A 62 -5.89 -1.19 10.26
C SER A 62 -5.75 -1.37 8.74
N ASP A 63 -6.13 -0.33 8.00
CA ASP A 63 -6.00 -0.26 6.54
C ASP A 63 -4.55 -0.29 6.06
N ILE A 64 -4.30 -1.18 5.10
CA ILE A 64 -2.95 -1.49 4.57
C ILE A 64 -2.74 -0.73 3.26
N ILE A 65 -3.24 0.50 3.19
CA ILE A 65 -3.11 1.35 2.01
C ILE A 65 -1.69 1.93 1.94
N LYS A 66 -0.99 1.99 3.09
CA LYS A 66 0.39 2.47 3.18
C LYS A 66 1.39 1.31 3.09
N ARG A 67 1.55 0.71 1.89
CA ARG A 67 2.70 -0.18 1.67
C ARG A 67 3.99 0.62 1.90
N LYS A 68 4.75 0.28 2.95
CA LYS A 68 6.13 0.77 3.10
C LYS A 68 6.88 0.37 1.83
N ARG A 69 7.49 1.36 1.15
CA ARG A 69 8.32 1.14 -0.04
C ARG A 69 9.39 0.11 0.35
N ARG A 70 9.47 -1.00 -0.39
CA ARG A 70 10.46 -2.04 -0.09
C ARG A 70 11.84 -1.45 -0.38
N VAL A 71 12.57 -1.09 0.67
CA VAL A 71 13.94 -0.59 0.52
C VAL A 71 14.81 -1.81 0.17
N THR A 72 15.27 -1.89 -1.08
CA THR A 72 16.38 -2.77 -1.42
C THR A 72 17.59 -2.24 -0.67
N LYS A 73 18.18 -3.01 0.25
CA LYS A 73 19.47 -2.66 0.87
C LYS A 73 20.49 -2.56 -0.27
N LYS A 74 20.84 -1.34 -0.70
CA LYS A 74 22.01 -1.13 -1.55
C LYS A 74 23.22 -1.49 -0.68
N LYS A 75 24.06 -2.44 -1.14
CA LYS A 75 25.36 -2.67 -0.50
C LYS A 75 26.14 -1.37 -0.65
N ALA A 76 26.52 -0.74 0.45
CA ALA A 76 27.41 0.41 0.43
C ALA A 76 28.78 -0.08 -0.05
N THR A 77 29.13 0.21 -1.30
CA THR A 77 30.50 0.06 -1.77
C THR A 77 31.28 1.21 -1.14
N ILE A 78 32.05 0.90 -0.09
CA ILE A 78 33.01 1.85 0.47
C ILE A 78 34.15 1.96 -0.55
N VAL A 79 34.19 3.04 -1.31
CA VAL A 79 35.37 3.40 -2.11
C VAL A 79 36.36 4.04 -1.13
N ILE A 80 37.36 3.27 -0.70
CA ILE A 80 38.48 3.80 0.08
C ILE A 80 39.41 4.49 -0.91
N THR A 81 39.23 5.80 -1.10
CA THR A 81 40.25 6.65 -1.73
C THR A 81 41.38 6.83 -0.73
N THR A 82 42.51 6.15 -0.95
CA THR A 82 43.73 6.30 -0.16
C THR A 82 44.37 7.66 -0.44
N GLY A 83 44.05 8.65 0.39
CA GLY A 83 44.86 9.85 0.59
C GLY A 83 45.92 9.61 1.67
N PRO A 84 47.04 10.37 1.67
CA PRO A 84 48.20 10.08 2.51
C PRO A 84 47.96 10.36 4.00
N PRO A 85 48.80 9.78 4.89
CA PRO A 85 48.52 9.67 6.32
C PRO A 85 48.68 11.01 7.04
N ARG A 86 47.73 11.36 7.91
CA ARG A 86 47.97 12.32 9.00
C ARG A 86 47.43 11.72 10.29
N ASP A 87 48.35 11.54 11.24
CA ASP A 87 48.09 11.15 12.63
C ASP A 87 47.13 12.16 13.29
N HIS A 88 46.16 11.65 14.05
CA HIS A 88 45.97 11.93 15.48
C HIS A 88 44.61 11.36 15.94
N THR A 89 44.74 10.54 16.97
CA THR A 89 43.76 10.06 17.96
C THR A 89 42.52 10.93 18.21
N ASN A 90 41.32 10.37 18.00
CA ASN A 90 40.24 10.31 19.00
C ASN A 90 39.06 9.48 18.48
N LYS A 91 38.62 8.49 19.27
CA LYS A 91 37.43 7.68 19.02
C LYS A 91 36.19 8.42 19.56
N SER A 92 35.40 9.04 18.68
CA SER A 92 34.02 9.41 18.99
C SER A 92 33.08 8.53 18.18
N VAL A 93 32.27 7.73 18.87
CA VAL A 93 31.14 7.01 18.28
C VAL A 93 30.09 8.05 17.92
N GLN A 94 30.00 8.41 16.64
CA GLN A 94 28.96 9.29 16.15
C GLN A 94 27.83 8.41 15.62
N GLU A 95 26.74 8.34 16.39
CA GLU A 95 25.49 7.70 15.98
C GLU A 95 25.06 8.25 14.62
N GLN A 96 24.98 7.38 13.62
CA GLN A 96 24.50 7.74 12.30
C GLN A 96 22.98 7.92 12.35
N TYR A 97 22.52 9.11 12.72
CA TYR A 97 21.16 9.54 12.43
C TYR A 97 21.05 9.79 10.92
N THR A 98 20.39 8.89 10.20
CA THR A 98 20.11 9.11 8.78
C THR A 98 18.99 10.14 8.66
N GLU A 99 19.33 11.36 8.27
CA GLU A 99 18.36 12.35 7.84
C GLU A 99 17.60 11.81 6.61
N PHE A 100 16.32 11.54 6.80
CA PHE A 100 15.39 11.32 5.70
C PHE A 100 15.12 12.68 5.06
N VAL A 101 15.93 13.07 4.08
CA VAL A 101 15.59 14.19 3.19
C VAL A 101 14.32 13.78 2.45
N VAL A 102 13.19 14.31 2.90
CA VAL A 102 11.93 14.24 2.17
C VAL A 102 12.06 15.29 1.08
N ASP A 103 12.29 14.86 -0.15
CA ASP A 103 12.11 15.74 -1.30
C ASP A 103 10.62 16.12 -1.34
N CYS A 104 10.31 17.30 -0.80
CA CYS A 104 9.03 17.96 -0.95
C CYS A 104 8.87 18.32 -2.44
N ILE A 105 8.06 17.54 -3.16
CA ILE A 105 7.55 17.95 -4.46
C ILE A 105 6.55 19.08 -4.20
N PRO A 106 6.72 20.27 -4.81
CA PRO A 106 5.91 21.43 -4.51
C PRO A 106 4.45 21.20 -4.94
N GLU A 107 3.53 21.67 -4.11
CA GLU A 107 2.11 21.72 -4.42
C GLU A 107 1.87 22.63 -5.62
N GLY A 108 1.36 22.03 -6.69
CA GLY A 108 0.84 22.76 -7.84
C GLY A 108 -0.50 23.37 -7.49
N SER A 109 -0.49 24.69 -7.46
CA SER A 109 -1.54 25.69 -7.28
C SER A 109 -2.92 25.35 -7.85
N GLU A 110 -3.94 25.70 -7.05
CA GLU A 110 -5.32 26.01 -7.42
C GLU A 110 -5.45 26.84 -8.71
N SER A 111 -6.47 26.53 -9.50
CA SER A 111 -7.16 27.53 -10.33
C SER A 111 -8.64 27.19 -10.38
N ASP A 112 -9.42 28.09 -9.79
CA ASP A 112 -10.87 28.22 -9.91
C ASP A 112 -11.28 28.39 -11.37
N GLU A 113 -12.30 27.67 -11.82
CA GLU A 113 -13.12 28.15 -12.93
C GLU A 113 -14.60 27.85 -12.66
N GLN A 114 -15.23 28.86 -12.09
CA GLN A 114 -16.64 28.94 -11.73
C GLN A 114 -17.49 29.03 -13.00
N LYS A 115 -18.30 27.99 -13.25
CA LYS A 115 -19.23 27.95 -14.38
C LYS A 115 -20.47 28.80 -14.08
N LYS A 116 -20.73 29.71 -15.01
CA LYS A 116 -21.78 30.74 -15.11
C LYS A 116 -23.22 30.23 -15.06
N GLU A 117 -24.10 31.16 -14.64
CA GLU A 117 -25.44 31.54 -15.17
C GLU A 117 -26.40 30.38 -15.48
N ASP A 118 -27.64 30.34 -14.99
CA ASP A 118 -28.74 31.27 -15.27
C ASP A 118 -29.97 30.70 -14.55
N THR A 119 -30.83 31.53 -13.94
CA THR A 119 -32.30 31.46 -14.09
C THR A 119 -32.93 32.60 -13.28
N THR A 120 -33.69 33.37 -14.03
CA THR A 120 -34.46 34.57 -13.75
C THR A 120 -35.72 34.34 -12.92
N ASP A 121 -35.96 35.28 -12.01
CA ASP A 121 -37.21 36.02 -11.75
C ASP A 121 -38.55 35.42 -12.23
N TYR A 122 -39.37 34.92 -11.29
CA TYR A 122 -40.74 35.40 -11.02
C TYR A 122 -41.28 34.88 -9.69
#